data_AF-A0A170U547-F1
#
_entry.id   AF-A0A170U547-F1
#
_cell.length_a   1.000
_cell.length_b   1.000
_cell.length_c   1.000
_cell.angle_alpha   90.00
_cell.angle_beta   90.00
_cell.angle_gamma   90.00
#
_symmetry.space_group_name_H-M   'P 1'
#
loop_
_entity.id
_entity.type
_entity.pdbx_description
1 polymer ?
#
loop_
_entity_poly.entity_id
_entity_poly.type
_entity_poly.pdbx_seq_one_letter_code
_entity_poly.pdbx_strand_id
1 'polypeptide(L)'
;PKFNPYLEASKKPKSINLNIKEQVYDFRGYPLLDFDFSPLVTSDGKELIICDGRGELAHDANGNPVFDSAGIPLTKLNGRWITPQGEPYRVFDSKGFPLTSETGEDLYTIDGRSLLKVDHLG
;
A
#
# COMPACT_ATOMS: atom_id res chain seq x y z
N PRO A 1 29.20 30.73 13.60
CA PRO A 1 29.03 29.26 13.67
C PRO A 1 28.69 28.70 12.28
N LYS A 2 29.53 27.80 11.74
CA LYS A 2 29.22 27.13 10.46
C LYS A 2 28.14 26.08 10.72
N PHE A 3 26.98 26.28 10.11
CA PHE A 3 25.93 25.26 10.03
C PHE A 3 26.52 24.03 9.32
N ASN A 4 26.50 22.87 9.98
CA ASN A 4 27.02 21.61 9.45
C ASN A 4 25.90 20.55 9.48
N PRO A 5 25.05 20.50 8.45
CA PRO A 5 23.78 19.77 8.50
C PRO A 5 23.87 18.23 8.42
N TYR A 6 25.05 17.62 8.32
CA TYR A 6 25.16 16.17 8.16
C TYR A 6 26.42 15.66 8.84
N LEU A 7 26.29 14.75 9.83
CA LEU A 7 27.37 13.80 10.15
C LEU A 7 27.04 12.66 11.11
N GLU A 8 25.78 12.36 11.41
CA GLU A 8 25.46 11.00 11.84
C GLU A 8 24.32 10.49 10.98
N ALA A 9 24.67 9.70 9.95
CA ALA A 9 23.73 8.74 9.41
C ALA A 9 23.36 7.82 10.57
N SER A 10 22.30 8.18 11.30
CA SER A 10 21.66 7.28 12.23
C SER A 10 21.37 6.02 11.41
N LYS A 11 21.93 4.89 11.84
CA LYS A 11 21.64 3.61 11.21
C LYS A 11 20.13 3.52 11.15
N LYS A 12 19.56 3.51 9.94
CA LYS A 12 18.13 3.30 9.77
C LYS A 12 17.77 2.10 10.64
N PRO A 13 16.80 2.23 11.57
CA PRO A 13 16.34 1.07 12.31
C PRO A 13 16.08 -0.02 11.28
N LYS A 14 16.56 -1.25 11.56
CA LYS A 14 16.27 -2.39 10.68
C LYS A 14 14.77 -2.62 10.78
N SER A 15 14.05 -1.99 9.88
CA SER A 15 12.65 -2.25 9.66
C SER A 15 12.48 -3.72 9.31
N ILE A 16 11.32 -4.22 9.72
CA ILE A 16 10.66 -5.47 9.36
C ILE A 16 11.12 -5.94 7.96
N ASN A 17 11.36 -7.25 7.77
CA ASN A 17 11.62 -7.81 6.44
C ASN A 17 10.42 -7.57 5.53
N LEU A 18 10.35 -6.37 4.93
CA LEU A 18 9.39 -6.02 3.91
C LEU A 18 9.70 -6.87 2.68
N ASN A 19 8.72 -7.64 2.24
CA ASN A 19 8.80 -8.31 0.95
C ASN A 19 8.29 -7.41 -0.18
N ILE A 20 8.64 -6.11 -0.14
CA ILE A 20 8.26 -5.12 -1.14
C ILE A 20 9.49 -4.78 -1.98
N LYS A 21 9.37 -4.91 -3.30
CA LYS A 21 10.47 -4.63 -4.26
C LYS A 21 10.15 -3.50 -5.22
N GLU A 22 9.10 -2.76 -4.95
CA GLU A 22 8.59 -1.68 -5.77
C GLU A 22 8.22 -0.47 -4.90
N GLN A 23 8.15 0.71 -5.51
CA GLN A 23 7.73 1.91 -4.79
C GLN A 23 6.23 1.88 -4.54
N VAL A 24 5.83 2.33 -3.35
CA VAL A 24 4.43 2.41 -2.95
C VAL A 24 4.14 3.78 -2.36
N TYR A 25 2.89 4.20 -2.50
CA TYR A 25 2.48 5.60 -2.32
C TYR A 25 1.25 5.71 -1.43
N ASP A 26 1.12 6.85 -0.73
CA ASP A 26 -0.14 7.24 -0.09
C ASP A 26 -1.16 7.71 -1.14
N PHE A 27 -2.39 7.97 -0.68
CA PHE A 27 -3.48 8.46 -1.54
C PHE A 27 -3.20 9.82 -2.21
N ARG A 28 -2.16 10.55 -1.77
CA ARG A 28 -1.74 11.84 -2.35
C ARG A 28 -0.59 11.66 -3.35
N GLY A 29 -0.12 10.42 -3.55
CA GLY A 29 1.01 10.12 -4.42
C GLY A 29 2.37 10.39 -3.78
N TYR A 30 2.45 10.53 -2.46
CA TYR A 30 3.74 10.64 -1.77
C TYR A 30 4.33 9.26 -1.50
N PRO A 31 5.64 9.06 -1.72
CA PRO A 31 6.28 7.78 -1.49
C PRO A 31 6.26 7.42 0.00
N LEU A 32 6.12 6.13 0.29
CA LEU A 32 6.16 5.58 1.65
C LEU A 32 7.48 4.84 1.94
N LEU A 33 8.29 4.61 0.91
CA LEU A 33 9.59 3.94 0.98
C LEU A 33 10.69 4.86 0.46
N ASP A 34 11.91 4.63 0.93
CA ASP A 34 13.12 5.21 0.35
C ASP A 34 13.55 4.41 -0.89
N PHE A 35 14.59 4.85 -1.60
CA PHE A 35 15.10 4.21 -2.81
C PHE A 35 15.65 2.80 -2.60
N ASP A 36 16.04 2.47 -1.37
CA ASP A 36 16.47 1.13 -0.97
C ASP A 36 15.30 0.24 -0.50
N PHE A 37 14.05 0.70 -0.70
CA PHE A 37 12.80 0.07 -0.25
C PHE A 37 12.66 -0.07 1.27
N SER A 38 13.50 0.61 2.06
CA SER A 38 13.26 0.76 3.49
C SER A 38 12.10 1.72 3.75
N PRO A 39 11.31 1.53 4.83
CA PRO A 39 10.26 2.47 5.21
C PRO A 39 10.80 3.87 5.40
N LEU A 40 10.09 4.85 4.85
CA LEU A 40 10.21 6.21 5.35
C LEU A 40 9.58 6.28 6.73
N VAL A 41 10.05 7.23 7.53
CA VAL A 41 9.55 7.47 8.88
C VAL A 41 9.11 8.91 9.05
N THR A 42 8.15 9.13 9.94
CA THR A 42 7.79 10.44 10.47
C THR A 42 8.95 11.06 11.26
N SER A 43 8.82 12.34 11.62
CA SER A 43 9.82 13.02 12.45
C SER A 43 9.97 12.43 13.87
N ASP A 44 8.95 11.73 14.38
CA ASP A 44 9.01 10.98 15.65
C ASP A 44 9.48 9.53 15.46
N GLY A 45 9.91 9.14 14.26
CA GLY A 45 10.52 7.84 13.96
C GLY A 45 9.54 6.70 13.72
N LYS A 46 8.26 6.98 13.46
CA LYS A 46 7.26 5.96 13.12
C LYS A 46 7.28 5.68 11.63
N GLU A 47 7.28 4.41 11.24
CA GLU A 47 7.22 4.01 9.83
C GLU A 47 5.92 4.51 9.18
N LEU A 48 6.04 5.01 7.95
CA LEU A 48 4.91 5.48 7.14
C LEU A 48 4.08 4.34 6.54
N ILE A 49 4.58 3.10 6.64
CA ILE A 49 3.96 1.89 6.14
C ILE A 49 3.81 0.87 7.27
N ILE A 50 2.68 0.18 7.30
CA ILE A 50 2.35 -0.83 8.30
C ILE A 50 2.14 -2.17 7.59
N CYS A 51 2.69 -3.24 8.17
CA CYS A 51 2.53 -4.60 7.70
C CYS A 51 1.77 -5.46 8.70
N ASP A 52 1.16 -6.55 8.21
CA ASP A 52 0.53 -7.55 9.06
C ASP A 52 1.58 -8.43 9.78
N GLY A 53 1.13 -9.35 10.65
CA GLY A 53 2.01 -10.26 11.39
C GLY A 53 2.83 -11.23 10.52
N ARG A 54 2.58 -11.29 9.20
CA ARG A 54 3.34 -12.07 8.22
C ARG A 54 4.34 -11.22 7.43
N GLY A 55 4.35 -9.90 7.63
CA GLY A 55 5.20 -8.97 6.91
C GLY A 55 4.61 -8.50 5.57
N GLU A 56 3.33 -8.79 5.32
CA GLU A 56 2.63 -8.33 4.11
C GLU A 56 2.08 -6.91 4.31
N LEU A 57 2.06 -6.13 3.23
CA LEU A 57 1.59 -4.76 3.24
C LEU A 57 0.14 -4.66 3.74
N ALA A 58 -0.13 -3.76 4.69
CA ALA A 58 -1.47 -3.60 5.27
C ALA A 58 -2.07 -2.20 5.03
N HIS A 59 -1.39 -1.13 5.44
CA HIS A 59 -1.88 0.25 5.32
C HIS A 59 -0.74 1.27 5.51
N ASP A 60 -1.01 2.55 5.21
CA ASP A 60 -0.13 3.65 5.61
C ASP A 60 -0.19 3.89 7.13
N ALA A 61 0.66 4.78 7.67
CA ALA A 61 0.68 5.10 9.09
C ALA A 61 -0.63 5.72 9.65
N ASN A 62 -1.56 6.14 8.79
CA ASN A 62 -2.84 6.72 9.17
C ASN A 62 -4.00 5.72 9.04
N GLY A 63 -3.75 4.48 8.61
CA GLY A 63 -4.79 3.49 8.37
C GLY A 63 -5.44 3.54 6.99
N ASN A 64 -4.85 4.30 6.04
CA ASN A 64 -5.35 4.37 4.67
C ASN A 64 -4.75 3.29 3.78
N PRO A 65 -5.41 2.97 2.66
CA PRO A 65 -4.83 2.13 1.63
C PRO A 65 -3.53 2.66 1.05
N VAL A 66 -2.74 1.72 0.55
CA VAL A 66 -1.49 1.99 -0.13
C VAL A 66 -1.66 1.67 -1.62
N PHE A 67 -0.96 2.41 -2.46
CA PHE A 67 -1.10 2.35 -3.92
C PHE A 67 0.25 2.09 -4.59
N ASP A 68 0.20 1.51 -5.78
CA ASP A 68 1.35 1.50 -6.69
C ASP A 68 1.56 2.87 -7.37
N SER A 69 2.58 2.96 -8.23
CA SER A 69 2.87 4.19 -8.98
C SER A 69 1.78 4.62 -9.99
N ALA A 70 0.88 3.72 -10.36
CA ALA A 70 -0.25 3.98 -11.26
C ALA A 70 -1.52 4.36 -10.49
N GLY A 71 -1.50 4.34 -9.15
CA GLY A 71 -2.67 4.58 -8.31
C GLY A 71 -3.60 3.37 -8.19
N ILE A 72 -3.13 2.16 -8.54
CA ILE A 72 -3.85 0.91 -8.29
C ILE A 72 -3.73 0.60 -6.80
N PRO A 73 -4.84 0.35 -6.10
CA PRO A 73 -4.79 0.02 -4.69
C PRO A 73 -4.14 -1.35 -4.47
N LEU A 74 -3.17 -1.39 -3.57
CA LEU A 74 -2.48 -2.61 -3.11
C LEU A 74 -3.13 -3.16 -1.83
N THR A 75 -3.82 -2.31 -1.07
CA THR A 75 -4.54 -2.73 0.13
C THR A 75 -5.96 -2.21 0.18
N LYS A 76 -6.79 -2.87 1.01
CA LYS A 76 -8.22 -2.54 1.16
C LYS A 76 -8.47 -1.65 2.36
N LEU A 77 -9.46 -0.77 2.25
CA LEU A 77 -10.05 -0.08 3.39
C LEU A 77 -11.37 -0.76 3.75
N ASN A 78 -11.48 -1.31 4.96
CA ASN A 78 -12.72 -1.96 5.44
C ASN A 78 -13.26 -3.03 4.47
N GLY A 79 -12.36 -3.82 3.86
CA GLY A 79 -12.72 -4.86 2.90
C GLY A 79 -13.01 -4.38 1.48
N ARG A 80 -12.83 -3.08 1.19
CA ARG A 80 -13.10 -2.45 -0.11
C ARG A 80 -11.83 -1.98 -0.78
N TRP A 81 -11.74 -2.19 -2.08
CA TRP A 81 -10.80 -1.50 -2.94
C TRP A 81 -11.32 -0.09 -3.20
N ILE A 82 -10.47 0.91 -2.94
CA ILE A 82 -10.80 2.30 -3.19
C ILE A 82 -9.71 2.95 -4.03
N THR A 83 -10.07 3.96 -4.82
CA THR A 83 -9.15 4.82 -5.54
C THR A 83 -8.40 5.74 -4.57
N PRO A 84 -7.32 6.40 -4.99
CA PRO A 84 -6.70 7.47 -4.20
C PRO A 84 -7.67 8.61 -3.85
N GLN A 85 -8.74 8.79 -4.62
CA GLN A 85 -9.80 9.79 -4.37
C GLN A 85 -10.86 9.30 -3.37
N GLY A 86 -10.77 8.05 -2.90
CA GLY A 86 -11.72 7.47 -1.95
C GLY A 86 -12.98 6.88 -2.59
N GLU A 87 -13.02 6.74 -3.91
CA GLU A 87 -14.14 6.15 -4.65
C GLU A 87 -13.97 4.63 -4.75
N PRO A 88 -15.05 3.84 -4.87
CA PRO A 88 -14.94 2.40 -5.11
C PRO A 88 -14.10 2.06 -6.36
N TYR A 89 -13.10 1.19 -6.21
CA TYR A 89 -12.28 0.73 -7.33
C TYR A 89 -13.00 -0.39 -8.08
N ARG A 90 -13.43 -0.10 -9.32
CA ARG A 90 -14.21 -1.02 -10.15
C ARG A 90 -13.30 -1.76 -11.13
N VAL A 91 -13.24 -3.08 -10.99
CA VAL A 91 -12.46 -3.95 -11.88
C VAL A 91 -13.43 -4.78 -12.72
N PHE A 92 -13.11 -4.92 -14.00
CA PHE A 92 -13.86 -5.74 -14.95
C PHE A 92 -12.91 -6.69 -15.66
N ASP A 93 -13.41 -7.85 -16.06
CA ASP A 93 -12.66 -8.76 -16.92
C ASP A 93 -12.61 -8.23 -18.37
N SER A 94 -11.87 -8.94 -19.23
CA SER A 94 -11.73 -8.59 -20.65
C SER A 94 -13.04 -8.57 -21.46
N LYS A 95 -14.12 -9.13 -20.93
CA LYS A 95 -15.45 -9.15 -21.56
C LYS A 95 -16.39 -8.10 -20.95
N GLY A 96 -15.92 -7.33 -19.96
CA GLY A 96 -16.71 -6.31 -19.28
C GLY A 96 -17.57 -6.85 -18.13
N PHE A 97 -17.34 -8.08 -17.65
CA PHE A 97 -18.02 -8.57 -16.46
C PHE A 97 -17.34 -8.02 -15.20
N PRO A 98 -18.11 -7.56 -14.18
CA PRO A 98 -17.54 -7.01 -12.97
C PRO A 98 -16.82 -8.09 -12.16
N LEU A 99 -15.66 -7.74 -11.61
CA LEU A 99 -14.88 -8.53 -10.66
C LEU A 99 -14.95 -7.93 -9.23
N THR A 100 -15.36 -6.66 -9.13
CA THR A 100 -15.71 -6.00 -7.87
C THR A 100 -17.14 -5.43 -7.91
N SER A 101 -17.78 -5.35 -6.74
CA SER A 101 -19.10 -4.78 -6.54
C SER A 101 -19.09 -3.26 -6.76
N GLU A 102 -20.27 -2.64 -6.75
CA GLU A 102 -20.39 -1.17 -6.84
C GLU A 102 -19.76 -0.43 -5.66
N THR A 103 -19.58 -1.12 -4.53
CA THR A 103 -18.93 -0.60 -3.33
C THR A 103 -17.44 -0.93 -3.26
N GLY A 104 -16.88 -1.61 -4.27
CA GLY A 104 -15.46 -1.99 -4.33
C GLY A 104 -15.12 -3.26 -3.56
N GLU A 105 -16.11 -4.06 -3.19
CA GLU A 105 -15.90 -5.36 -2.53
C GLU A 105 -15.61 -6.43 -3.59
N ASP A 106 -14.86 -7.46 -3.23
CA ASP A 106 -14.62 -8.61 -4.12
C ASP A 106 -15.94 -9.28 -4.49
N LEU A 107 -16.08 -9.69 -5.74
CA LEU A 107 -17.12 -10.63 -6.13
C LEU A 107 -16.58 -12.06 -6.05
N TYR A 108 -17.49 -13.01 -5.86
CA TYR A 108 -17.17 -14.41 -5.65
C TYR A 108 -17.95 -15.29 -6.61
N THR A 109 -17.33 -16.41 -6.99
CA THR A 109 -18.03 -17.55 -7.59
C THR A 109 -19.09 -18.09 -6.63
N ILE A 110 -20.04 -18.89 -7.13
CA ILE A 110 -21.05 -19.57 -6.30
C ILE A 110 -20.42 -20.49 -5.24
N ASP A 111 -19.21 -20.99 -5.48
CA ASP A 111 -18.44 -21.82 -4.55
C ASP A 111 -17.63 -20.99 -3.52
N GLY A 112 -17.81 -19.67 -3.49
CA GLY A 112 -17.16 -18.77 -2.52
C GLY A 112 -15.71 -18.43 -2.84
N ARG A 113 -15.19 -18.76 -4.02
CA ARG A 113 -13.84 -18.33 -4.47
C ARG A 113 -13.90 -16.90 -5.01
N SER A 114 -12.95 -16.04 -4.61
CA SER A 114 -12.85 -14.68 -5.13
C SER A 114 -12.62 -14.70 -6.64
N LEU A 115 -13.30 -13.79 -7.35
CA LEU A 115 -13.11 -13.55 -8.78
C LEU A 115 -11.86 -12.68 -9.04
N LEU A 116 -11.35 -12.00 -8.01
CA LEU A 116 -10.13 -11.21 -8.08
C LEU A 116 -8.95 -12.03 -7.58
N LYS A 117 -7.83 -11.95 -8.30
CA LYS A 117 -6.55 -12.46 -7.84
C LYS A 117 -5.56 -11.32 -7.75
N VAL A 118 -4.98 -11.19 -6.57
CA VAL A 118 -3.94 -10.22 -6.23
C VAL A 118 -2.57 -10.85 -6.44
N ASP A 119 -1.56 -10.04 -6.74
CA ASP A 119 -0.19 -10.53 -6.78
C ASP A 119 0.47 -10.43 -5.40
N HIS A 120 1.79 -10.61 -5.33
CA HIS A 120 2.54 -10.52 -4.08
C HIS A 120 2.57 -9.13 -3.42
N LEU A 121 2.29 -8.06 -4.14
CA LEU A 121 2.26 -6.69 -3.60
C LEU A 121 0.86 -6.29 -3.13
N GLY A 122 -0.18 -6.91 -3.68
CA GLY A 122 -1.57 -6.53 -3.50
C GLY A 122 -2.41 -6.81 -4.72
#